data_AF-A0A2V8YC02-F1
#
_entry.id   AF-A0A2V8YC02-F1
#
_cell.length_a   1.000
_cell.length_b   1.000
_cell.length_c   1.000
_cell.angle_alpha   90.00
_cell.angle_beta   90.00
_cell.angle_gamma   90.00
#
_symmetry.space_group_name_H-M   'P 1'
#
loop_
_entity.id
_entity.type
_entity.pdbx_description
1 polymer ?
#
loop_
_entity_poly.entity_id
_entity_poly.type
_entity_poly.pdbx_seq_one_letter_code
_entity_poly.pdbx_strand_id
1 'polypeptide(L)'
;MPALLVSLAATAQQTSVAQGDSHAASPASHFDGNSWWAHVKFLADDSLEGRNTGSEGLRKAQAYAVEQFQKAGLEPAGVNGFYQPVHFNQFQVDESKSSLALVSKGKAEPLSFADDAFLNSRSTRATVYLQAPLVFIGYGLKIPEKNLDELAGLNLNGKVVVYLAGSPADIPTALASHYQTAGERWKSLHAAGVLGVVTIFNPASMDIPWSRISANGNEPSMDLAGSEFEETPGQQIGVAFNPASAEKLFAGSGHTFAEIAALGKDRKPLPHFPLAVSLSTQAAIQTTPIESANIVAKLLGSDPTLKNEYVVLSALPSTATAFTTERWTTAPAARWFSTWL
;
A
#
# COMPACT_ATOMS: atom_id res chain seq x y z
N MET A 1 58.25 -10.69 6.33
CA MET A 1 58.92 -10.58 7.63
C MET A 1 57.85 -10.64 8.71
N PRO A 2 57.71 -11.74 9.46
CA PRO A 2 56.87 -11.81 10.65
C PRO A 2 57.75 -11.69 11.91
N ALA A 3 57.30 -10.92 12.90
CA ALA A 3 57.84 -10.95 14.26
C ALA A 3 56.64 -11.23 15.19
N LEU A 4 56.48 -12.46 15.66
CA LEU A 4 57.07 -13.07 16.87
C LEU A 4 56.41 -12.58 18.17
N LEU A 5 55.75 -13.52 18.85
CA LEU A 5 55.20 -13.43 20.20
C LEU A 5 56.27 -13.07 21.24
N VAL A 6 55.86 -12.37 22.29
CA VAL A 6 56.35 -12.63 23.66
C VAL A 6 55.16 -12.69 24.62
N SER A 7 54.97 -13.86 25.20
CA SER A 7 54.16 -14.13 26.39
C SER A 7 55.00 -13.81 27.62
N LEU A 8 54.43 -13.08 28.59
CA LEU A 8 54.93 -13.08 29.97
C LEU A 8 53.76 -13.36 30.91
N ALA A 9 53.80 -14.53 31.54
CA ALA A 9 52.99 -14.85 32.70
C ALA A 9 53.70 -14.32 33.95
N ALA A 10 53.00 -13.52 34.75
CA ALA A 10 53.37 -13.22 36.13
C ALA A 10 52.13 -13.40 37.01
N THR A 11 52.19 -14.38 37.91
CA THR A 11 51.13 -14.72 38.84
C THR A 11 51.25 -13.90 40.13
N ALA A 12 50.08 -13.40 40.55
CA ALA A 12 49.63 -13.12 41.92
C ALA A 12 50.28 -11.97 42.73
N GLN A 13 49.50 -10.90 42.89
CA GLN A 13 49.18 -10.38 44.22
C GLN A 13 47.74 -9.82 44.21
N GLN A 14 46.87 -10.49 44.96
CA GLN A 14 45.54 -9.99 45.31
C GLN A 14 45.70 -8.70 46.12
N THR A 15 45.26 -7.59 45.55
CA THR A 15 44.84 -6.43 46.31
C THR A 15 43.35 -6.25 46.10
N SER A 16 42.61 -6.67 47.13
CA SER A 16 41.20 -6.36 47.31
C SER A 16 41.04 -4.84 47.35
N VAL A 17 40.35 -4.28 46.36
CA VAL A 17 39.76 -2.93 46.48
C VAL A 17 38.26 -3.06 46.31
N ALA A 18 37.57 -2.46 47.27
CA ALA A 18 36.17 -2.56 47.63
C ALA A 18 35.16 -2.61 46.47
N GLN A 19 34.18 -3.51 46.64
CA GLN A 19 32.86 -3.39 46.06
C GLN A 19 32.25 -2.03 46.46
N GLY A 20 31.80 -1.27 45.47
CA GLY A 20 31.13 0.00 45.67
C GLY A 20 30.61 0.52 44.34
N ASP A 21 29.63 -0.20 43.81
CA ASP A 21 28.45 0.35 43.11
C ASP A 21 27.70 -0.83 42.52
N SER A 22 26.86 -1.43 43.36
CA SER A 22 25.75 -2.26 42.90
C SER A 22 24.82 -1.36 42.09
N HIS A 23 25.03 -1.25 40.78
CA HIS A 23 23.90 -1.13 39.89
C HIS A 23 23.08 -2.41 40.10
N ALA A 24 22.11 -2.30 41.01
CA ALA A 24 21.03 -3.26 41.09
C ALA A 24 20.55 -3.44 39.65
N ALA A 25 20.80 -4.62 39.07
CA ALA A 25 20.12 -5.00 37.87
C ALA A 25 18.65 -4.82 38.19
N SER A 26 18.01 -3.81 37.58
CA SER A 26 16.56 -3.70 37.59
C SER A 26 16.05 -5.12 37.31
N PRO A 27 15.15 -5.68 38.15
CA PRO A 27 14.69 -7.03 37.94
C PRO A 27 14.23 -7.07 36.49
N ALA A 28 14.88 -7.91 35.68
CA ALA A 28 14.52 -8.07 34.29
C ALA A 28 13.02 -8.33 34.31
N SER A 29 12.23 -7.38 33.80
CA SER A 29 10.79 -7.50 33.78
C SER A 29 10.52 -8.81 33.07
N HIS A 30 10.10 -9.83 33.82
CA HIS A 30 9.88 -11.14 33.26
C HIS A 30 8.78 -10.95 32.22
N PHE A 31 9.13 -11.08 30.94
CA PHE A 31 8.15 -11.17 29.87
C PHE A 31 7.37 -12.47 30.12
N ASP A 32 6.21 -12.37 30.76
CA ASP A 32 5.27 -13.47 30.81
C ASP A 32 4.31 -13.33 29.62
N GLY A 33 3.92 -14.46 29.01
CA GLY A 33 2.96 -14.43 27.92
C GLY A 33 1.60 -13.82 28.33
N ASN A 34 1.33 -13.78 29.64
CA ASN A 34 0.09 -13.27 30.20
C ASN A 34 -0.04 -11.74 30.08
N SER A 35 1.01 -10.99 30.38
CA SER A 35 1.05 -9.53 30.26
C SER A 35 0.91 -9.10 28.80
N TRP A 36 1.62 -9.76 27.88
CA TRP A 36 1.44 -9.55 26.45
C TRP A 36 0.01 -9.85 25.99
N TRP A 37 -0.55 -10.99 26.42
CA TRP A 37 -1.90 -11.39 26.03
C TRP A 37 -2.98 -10.43 26.55
N ALA A 38 -2.76 -9.79 27.71
CA ALA A 38 -3.68 -8.76 28.22
C ALA A 38 -3.75 -7.54 27.30
N HIS A 39 -2.61 -7.09 26.74
CA HIS A 39 -2.60 -6.02 25.75
C HIS A 39 -3.34 -6.42 24.47
N VAL A 40 -3.12 -7.63 23.98
CA VAL A 40 -3.81 -8.16 22.78
C VAL A 40 -5.31 -8.21 23.01
N LYS A 41 -5.76 -8.71 24.18
CA LYS A 41 -7.18 -8.76 24.55
C LYS A 41 -7.83 -7.39 24.53
N PHE A 42 -7.20 -6.38 25.14
CA PHE A 42 -7.76 -5.03 25.14
C PHE A 42 -7.83 -4.45 23.71
N LEU A 43 -6.74 -4.57 22.92
CA LEU A 43 -6.68 -3.99 21.57
C LEU A 43 -7.59 -4.70 20.54
N ALA A 44 -8.13 -5.87 20.90
CA ALA A 44 -9.09 -6.64 20.12
C ALA A 44 -10.47 -6.71 20.79
N ASP A 45 -10.70 -5.95 21.86
CA ASP A 45 -11.95 -5.97 22.61
C ASP A 45 -13.08 -5.31 21.81
N ASP A 46 -14.29 -5.88 21.91
CA ASP A 46 -15.48 -5.37 21.21
C ASP A 46 -15.79 -3.91 21.57
N SER A 47 -15.37 -3.43 22.75
CA SER A 47 -15.54 -2.02 23.16
C SER A 47 -14.78 -1.00 22.30
N LEU A 48 -13.83 -1.45 21.47
CA LEU A 48 -13.19 -0.62 20.46
C LEU A 48 -14.01 -0.56 19.17
N GLU A 49 -14.89 -1.53 18.90
CA GLU A 49 -15.71 -1.58 17.67
C GLU A 49 -14.88 -1.55 16.37
N GLY A 50 -13.60 -1.95 16.46
CA GLY A 50 -12.60 -1.85 15.39
C GLY A 50 -11.66 -0.64 15.54
N ARG A 51 -10.59 -0.58 14.73
CA ARG A 51 -9.55 0.47 14.83
C ARG A 51 -9.20 1.06 13.46
N ASN A 52 -10.21 1.31 12.64
CA ASN A 52 -10.01 2.02 11.37
C ASN A 52 -9.49 3.44 11.60
N THR A 53 -8.70 3.95 10.65
CA THR A 53 -8.13 5.31 10.73
C THR A 53 -9.22 6.35 10.96
N GLY A 54 -9.03 7.21 11.96
CA GLY A 54 -10.00 8.25 12.36
C GLY A 54 -11.21 7.76 13.16
N SER A 55 -11.32 6.45 13.44
CA SER A 55 -12.42 5.90 14.25
C SER A 55 -12.26 6.20 15.74
N GLU A 56 -13.37 6.13 16.47
CA GLU A 56 -13.35 6.27 17.93
C GLU A 56 -12.59 5.12 18.61
N GLY A 57 -12.72 3.90 18.10
CA GLY A 57 -11.96 2.75 18.57
C GLY A 57 -10.44 2.92 18.45
N LEU A 58 -9.97 3.54 17.36
CA LEU A 58 -8.55 3.88 17.23
C LEU A 58 -8.12 4.93 18.25
N ARG A 59 -8.95 5.94 18.55
CA ARG A 59 -8.65 6.94 19.60
C ARG A 59 -8.52 6.29 20.97
N LYS A 60 -9.40 5.34 21.32
CA LYS A 60 -9.30 4.56 22.56
C LYS A 60 -8.00 3.75 22.61
N ALA A 61 -7.64 3.10 21.51
CA ALA A 61 -6.40 2.33 21.42
C ALA A 61 -5.15 3.21 21.54
N GLN A 62 -5.15 4.40 20.93
CA GLN A 62 -4.09 5.40 21.06
C GLN A 62 -3.95 5.88 22.50
N ALA A 63 -5.06 6.22 23.17
CA ALA A 63 -5.05 6.63 24.57
C ALA A 63 -4.50 5.52 25.48
N TYR A 64 -4.88 4.26 25.23
CA TYR A 64 -4.32 3.12 25.94
C TYR A 64 -2.81 2.97 25.74
N ALA A 65 -2.31 3.13 24.51
CA ALA A 65 -0.89 3.07 24.20
C ALA A 65 -0.11 4.19 24.92
N VAL A 66 -0.65 5.42 24.93
CA VAL A 66 -0.09 6.55 25.69
C VAL A 66 0.00 6.22 27.17
N GLU A 67 -1.05 5.64 27.77
CA GLU A 67 -1.04 5.22 29.17
C GLU A 67 0.06 4.18 29.44
N GLN A 68 0.24 3.19 28.55
CA GLN A 68 1.31 2.19 28.70
C GLN A 68 2.71 2.83 28.58
N PHE A 69 2.89 3.77 27.65
CA PHE A 69 4.15 4.51 27.51
C PHE A 69 4.49 5.35 28.73
N GLN A 70 3.50 6.03 29.31
CA GLN A 70 3.68 6.77 30.55
C GLN A 70 4.05 5.86 31.72
N LYS A 71 3.38 4.71 31.87
CA LYS A 71 3.71 3.69 32.89
C LYS A 71 5.13 3.13 32.72
N ALA A 72 5.61 3.04 31.48
CA ALA A 72 6.97 2.61 31.16
C ALA A 72 8.03 3.72 31.32
N GLY A 73 7.63 4.94 31.72
CA GLY A 73 8.56 6.06 31.92
C GLY A 73 9.05 6.71 30.62
N LEU A 74 8.35 6.50 29.50
CA LEU A 74 8.69 7.13 28.23
C LEU A 74 8.21 8.59 28.19
N GLU A 75 8.99 9.44 27.53
CA GLU A 75 8.66 10.85 27.32
C GLU A 75 7.89 11.06 26.01
N PRO A 76 7.00 12.07 25.93
CA PRO A 76 6.36 12.45 24.68
C PRO A 76 7.37 12.94 23.63
N ALA A 77 7.12 12.61 22.37
CA ALA A 77 7.93 13.04 21.23
C ALA A 77 7.11 13.43 19.98
N GLY A 78 5.80 13.61 20.13
CA GLY A 78 4.94 14.20 19.10
C GLY A 78 4.89 15.73 19.17
N VAL A 79 4.24 16.36 18.18
CA VAL A 79 4.05 17.82 18.18
C VAL A 79 3.07 18.32 19.24
N ASN A 80 2.18 17.45 19.73
CA ASN A 80 1.27 17.74 20.84
C ASN A 80 1.35 16.62 21.89
N GLY A 81 2.36 16.69 22.75
CA GLY A 81 2.65 15.61 23.69
C GLY A 81 3.02 14.33 22.94
N PHE A 82 2.30 13.24 23.20
CA PHE A 82 2.55 11.96 22.51
C PHE A 82 1.98 11.92 21.09
N TYR A 83 1.13 12.87 20.71
CA TYR A 83 0.37 12.81 19.46
C TYR A 83 1.08 13.58 18.34
N GLN A 84 1.16 12.93 17.17
CA GLN A 84 1.60 13.50 15.91
C GLN A 84 0.44 13.40 14.91
N PRO A 85 -0.33 14.49 14.69
CA PRO A 85 -1.47 14.48 13.77
C PRO A 85 -1.06 14.13 12.34
N VAL A 86 -1.93 13.38 11.67
CA VAL A 86 -1.82 12.99 10.27
C VAL A 86 -3.17 13.18 9.60
N HIS A 87 -3.17 13.90 8.48
CA HIS A 87 -4.39 14.23 7.74
C HIS A 87 -4.49 13.32 6.52
N PHE A 88 -5.70 12.87 6.24
CA PHE A 88 -6.03 11.98 5.14
C PHE A 88 -7.22 12.51 4.36
N ASN A 89 -7.31 12.12 3.09
CA ASN A 89 -8.55 12.17 2.33
C ASN A 89 -9.05 10.75 2.13
N GLN A 90 -10.28 10.48 2.56
CA GLN A 90 -10.97 9.24 2.29
C GLN A 90 -11.82 9.39 1.02
N PHE A 91 -11.74 8.42 0.11
CA PHE A 91 -12.51 8.38 -1.13
C PHE A 91 -13.43 7.16 -1.13
N GLN A 92 -14.71 7.40 -1.37
CA GLN A 92 -15.76 6.39 -1.42
C GLN A 92 -16.55 6.53 -2.71
N VAL A 93 -16.77 5.43 -3.42
CA VAL A 93 -17.68 5.42 -4.58
C VAL A 93 -19.12 5.38 -4.07
N ASP A 94 -19.95 6.30 -4.56
CA ASP A 94 -21.40 6.28 -4.38
C ASP A 94 -22.02 5.50 -5.54
N GLU A 95 -22.12 4.17 -5.39
CA GLU A 95 -22.64 3.29 -6.44
C GLU A 95 -24.07 3.65 -6.86
N SER A 96 -24.89 4.20 -5.96
CA SER A 96 -26.26 4.62 -6.25
C SER A 96 -26.34 5.79 -7.25
N LYS A 97 -25.24 6.55 -7.38
CA LYS A 97 -25.09 7.67 -8.33
C LYS A 97 -24.03 7.40 -9.39
N SER A 98 -23.52 6.18 -9.46
CA SER A 98 -22.48 5.76 -10.40
C SER A 98 -23.03 4.74 -11.40
N SER A 99 -22.36 4.62 -12.54
CA SER A 99 -22.68 3.64 -13.57
C SER A 99 -21.45 3.26 -14.39
N LEU A 100 -21.45 2.02 -14.89
CA LEU A 100 -20.49 1.48 -15.84
C LEU A 100 -21.24 0.83 -17.00
N ALA A 101 -20.80 1.08 -18.23
CA ALA A 101 -21.32 0.42 -19.41
C ALA A 101 -20.24 0.27 -20.49
N LEU A 102 -20.35 -0.80 -21.27
CA LEU A 102 -19.62 -0.94 -22.53
C LEU A 102 -20.50 -0.47 -23.67
N VAL A 103 -19.97 0.40 -24.53
CA VAL A 103 -20.69 0.92 -25.69
C VAL A 103 -20.07 0.36 -26.97
N SER A 104 -20.88 -0.35 -27.76
CA SER A 104 -20.51 -0.81 -29.10
C SER A 104 -21.59 -0.42 -30.10
N LYS A 105 -21.19 0.16 -31.24
CA LYS A 105 -22.10 0.58 -32.33
C LYS A 105 -23.28 1.43 -31.83
N GLY A 106 -23.03 2.31 -30.85
CA GLY A 106 -24.04 3.19 -30.26
C GLY A 106 -25.00 2.53 -29.25
N LYS A 107 -24.91 1.21 -29.03
CA LYS A 107 -25.67 0.50 -28.00
C LYS A 107 -24.85 0.38 -26.73
N ALA A 108 -25.41 0.82 -25.61
CA ALA A 108 -24.84 0.63 -24.28
C ALA A 108 -25.29 -0.71 -23.69
N GLU A 109 -24.32 -1.48 -23.19
CA GLU A 109 -24.52 -2.66 -22.34
C GLU A 109 -24.07 -2.29 -20.92
N PRO A 110 -25.01 -2.13 -19.96
CA PRO A 110 -24.67 -1.87 -18.57
C PRO A 110 -23.85 -3.01 -17.96
N LEU A 111 -22.90 -2.66 -17.09
CA LEU A 111 -22.13 -3.60 -16.29
C LEU A 111 -22.66 -3.59 -14.85
N SER A 112 -22.88 -4.77 -14.29
CA SER A 112 -23.27 -4.91 -12.89
C SER A 112 -22.07 -4.63 -11.98
N PHE A 113 -22.26 -3.77 -10.98
CA PHE A 113 -21.27 -3.64 -9.92
C PHE A 113 -21.13 -4.96 -9.15
N ALA A 114 -19.92 -5.26 -8.72
CA ALA A 114 -19.52 -6.49 -8.03
C ALA A 114 -19.60 -7.79 -8.86
N ASP A 115 -20.50 -7.93 -9.84
CA ASP A 115 -20.53 -9.13 -10.70
C ASP A 115 -19.60 -8.97 -11.90
N ASP A 116 -19.69 -7.84 -12.62
CA ASP A 116 -18.90 -7.62 -13.84
C ASP A 116 -17.65 -6.79 -13.57
N ALA A 117 -17.78 -5.72 -12.79
CA ALA A 117 -16.71 -4.77 -12.53
C ALA A 117 -16.98 -3.94 -11.28
N PHE A 118 -15.98 -3.22 -10.79
CA PHE A 118 -16.17 -2.15 -9.80
C PHE A 118 -15.22 -0.98 -10.04
N LEU A 119 -15.62 0.20 -9.59
CA LEU A 119 -14.80 1.41 -9.62
C LEU A 119 -13.77 1.36 -8.49
N ASN A 120 -12.51 1.59 -8.82
CA ASN A 120 -11.45 1.68 -7.83
C ASN A 120 -11.39 3.10 -7.25
N SER A 121 -11.77 3.24 -5.98
CA SER A 121 -11.81 4.54 -5.27
C SER A 121 -10.42 5.18 -5.09
N ARG A 122 -9.34 4.38 -5.09
CA ARG A 122 -7.95 4.87 -4.98
C ARG A 122 -7.46 5.57 -6.26
N SER A 123 -8.00 5.15 -7.40
CA SER A 123 -7.67 5.70 -8.73
C SER A 123 -8.68 6.75 -9.21
N THR A 124 -9.95 6.60 -8.82
CA THR A 124 -11.06 7.48 -9.23
C THR A 124 -11.35 8.45 -8.09
N ARG A 125 -10.62 9.56 -8.04
CA ARG A 125 -10.64 10.49 -6.89
C ARG A 125 -11.58 11.67 -7.05
N ALA A 126 -12.20 11.83 -8.22
CA ALA A 126 -13.12 12.91 -8.52
C ALA A 126 -14.39 12.37 -9.17
N THR A 127 -15.49 13.10 -9.01
CA THR A 127 -16.71 12.82 -9.76
C THR A 127 -16.46 13.08 -11.24
N VAL A 128 -16.68 12.08 -12.10
CA VAL A 128 -16.37 12.14 -13.53
C VAL A 128 -17.49 11.54 -14.37
N TYR A 129 -17.71 12.15 -15.54
CA TYR A 129 -18.44 11.54 -16.65
C TYR A 129 -17.46 11.34 -17.80
N LEU A 130 -17.33 10.10 -18.26
CA LEU A 130 -16.34 9.73 -19.26
C LEU A 130 -16.94 8.75 -20.27
N GLN A 131 -16.74 9.02 -21.55
CA GLN A 131 -16.89 8.02 -22.61
C GLN A 131 -15.63 7.99 -23.46
N ALA A 132 -14.91 6.86 -23.45
CA ALA A 132 -13.60 6.75 -24.08
C ALA A 132 -13.39 5.39 -24.77
N PRO A 133 -12.71 5.35 -25.93
CA PRO A 133 -12.31 4.09 -26.57
C PRO A 133 -11.40 3.26 -25.65
N LEU A 134 -11.51 1.93 -25.78
CA LEU A 134 -10.65 1.00 -25.07
C LEU A 134 -9.55 0.42 -25.97
N VAL A 135 -8.37 0.17 -25.39
CA VAL A 135 -7.25 -0.52 -26.04
C VAL A 135 -6.70 -1.57 -25.09
N PHE A 136 -6.59 -2.81 -25.55
CA PHE A 136 -5.89 -3.85 -24.80
C PHE A 136 -4.38 -3.73 -25.02
N ILE A 137 -3.63 -3.63 -23.93
CA ILE A 137 -2.19 -3.32 -23.92
C ILE A 137 -1.34 -4.43 -23.29
N GLY A 138 -1.84 -5.67 -23.26
CA GLY A 138 -1.09 -6.79 -22.69
C GLY A 138 -0.94 -6.64 -21.17
N TYR A 139 0.30 -6.66 -20.66
CA TYR A 139 0.58 -6.34 -19.25
C TYR A 139 0.75 -4.84 -19.00
N GLY A 140 0.93 -4.05 -20.06
CA GLY A 140 1.04 -2.60 -20.02
C GLY A 140 2.28 -2.09 -19.29
N LEU A 141 3.40 -2.82 -19.38
CA LEU A 141 4.63 -2.50 -18.67
C LEU A 141 5.66 -1.81 -19.56
N LYS A 142 6.39 -0.87 -18.95
CA LYS A 142 7.61 -0.26 -19.50
C LYS A 142 8.73 -0.48 -18.50
N ILE A 143 9.67 -1.36 -18.85
CA ILE A 143 10.79 -1.80 -18.00
C ILE A 143 12.10 -1.55 -18.76
N PRO A 144 12.73 -0.37 -18.58
CA PRO A 144 13.97 0.01 -19.26
C PRO A 144 15.11 -1.01 -19.06
N GLU A 145 15.25 -1.59 -17.86
CA GLU A 145 16.31 -2.56 -17.52
C GLU A 145 16.20 -3.87 -18.31
N LYS A 146 15.04 -4.11 -18.93
CA LYS A 146 14.76 -5.28 -19.77
C LYS A 146 14.49 -4.90 -21.22
N ASN A 147 14.67 -3.63 -21.60
CA ASN A 147 14.29 -3.10 -22.91
C ASN A 147 12.85 -3.47 -23.31
N LEU A 148 11.95 -3.54 -22.32
CA LEU A 148 10.54 -3.85 -22.53
C LEU A 148 9.77 -2.53 -22.58
N ASP A 149 9.06 -2.28 -23.68
CA ASP A 149 8.10 -1.18 -23.79
C ASP A 149 6.86 -1.71 -24.51
N GLU A 150 5.87 -2.17 -23.75
CA GLU A 150 4.60 -2.66 -24.31
C GLU A 150 3.67 -1.54 -24.81
N LEU A 151 4.05 -0.27 -24.56
CA LEU A 151 3.29 0.90 -25.00
C LEU A 151 3.80 1.46 -26.34
N ALA A 152 4.99 1.02 -26.78
CA ALA A 152 5.65 1.54 -27.96
C ALA A 152 4.79 1.37 -29.23
N GLY A 153 4.62 2.45 -29.98
CA GLY A 153 3.86 2.47 -31.24
C GLY A 153 2.34 2.41 -31.07
N LEU A 154 1.81 2.36 -29.85
CA LEU A 154 0.37 2.38 -29.60
C LEU A 154 -0.16 3.81 -29.56
N ASN A 155 -1.32 4.03 -30.17
CA ASN A 155 -2.05 5.29 -30.04
C ASN A 155 -2.93 5.23 -28.77
N LEU A 156 -2.47 5.81 -27.67
CA LEU A 156 -3.12 5.73 -26.35
C LEU A 156 -3.75 7.06 -25.88
N ASN A 157 -3.46 8.16 -26.57
CA ASN A 157 -3.93 9.49 -26.17
C ASN A 157 -5.46 9.58 -26.17
N GLY A 158 -6.04 10.01 -25.06
CA GLY A 158 -7.49 10.15 -24.88
C GLY A 158 -8.23 8.80 -24.77
N LYS A 159 -7.53 7.71 -24.46
CA LYS A 159 -8.11 6.36 -24.34
C LYS A 159 -8.02 5.84 -22.92
N VAL A 160 -8.87 4.87 -22.61
CA VAL A 160 -8.75 4.05 -21.40
C VAL A 160 -8.10 2.73 -21.81
N VAL A 161 -7.06 2.31 -21.09
CA VAL A 161 -6.34 1.07 -21.43
C VAL A 161 -6.88 -0.10 -20.64
N VAL A 162 -6.87 -1.29 -21.24
CA VAL A 162 -7.23 -2.56 -20.61
C VAL A 162 -5.97 -3.41 -20.54
N TYR A 163 -5.65 -3.94 -19.37
CA TYR A 163 -4.50 -4.83 -19.22
C TYR A 163 -4.82 -6.04 -18.35
N LEU A 164 -4.08 -7.13 -18.56
CA LEU A 164 -4.10 -8.30 -17.69
C LEU A 164 -3.07 -8.11 -16.57
N ALA A 165 -3.46 -8.29 -15.31
CA ALA A 165 -2.54 -8.20 -14.18
C ALA A 165 -1.44 -9.27 -14.29
N GLY A 166 -0.18 -8.85 -14.13
CA GLY A 166 0.98 -9.73 -14.24
C GLY A 166 2.12 -9.09 -15.02
N SER A 167 3.08 -9.93 -15.41
CA SER A 167 4.24 -9.57 -16.23
C SER A 167 4.74 -10.78 -17.01
N PRO A 168 5.51 -10.57 -18.09
CA PRO A 168 6.17 -11.66 -18.80
C PRO A 168 7.08 -12.51 -17.89
N ALA A 169 7.21 -13.81 -18.20
CA ALA A 169 7.89 -14.80 -17.34
C ALA A 169 9.38 -14.50 -17.07
N ASP A 170 10.05 -13.85 -18.01
CA ASP A 170 11.47 -13.51 -18.00
C ASP A 170 11.81 -12.25 -17.18
N ILE A 171 10.78 -11.53 -16.71
CA ILE A 171 10.94 -10.40 -15.81
C ILE A 171 11.10 -10.91 -14.36
N PRO A 172 12.23 -10.60 -13.69
CA PRO A 172 12.44 -10.95 -12.29
C PRO A 172 11.34 -10.39 -11.39
N THR A 173 10.90 -11.16 -10.39
CA THR A 173 9.76 -10.80 -9.53
C THR A 173 9.90 -9.43 -8.87
N ALA A 174 11.07 -9.10 -8.31
CA ALA A 174 11.26 -7.79 -7.66
C ALA A 174 11.07 -6.62 -8.64
N LEU A 175 11.55 -6.78 -9.88
CA LEU A 175 11.42 -5.78 -10.93
C LEU A 175 9.96 -5.68 -11.41
N ALA A 176 9.32 -6.84 -11.61
CA ALA A 176 7.91 -6.91 -11.97
C ALA A 176 7.03 -6.24 -10.90
N SER A 177 7.28 -6.51 -9.61
CA SER A 177 6.54 -5.89 -8.51
C SER A 177 6.69 -4.37 -8.48
N HIS A 178 7.89 -3.84 -8.74
CA HIS A 178 8.13 -2.40 -8.81
C HIS A 178 7.31 -1.74 -9.93
N TYR A 179 7.45 -2.24 -11.17
CA TYR A 179 6.78 -1.65 -12.34
C TYR A 179 5.27 -1.92 -12.41
N GLN A 180 4.76 -2.89 -11.64
CA GLN A 180 3.32 -3.14 -11.50
C GLN A 180 2.64 -2.28 -10.42
N THR A 181 3.39 -1.56 -9.58
CA THR A 181 2.80 -0.60 -8.65
C THR A 181 1.98 0.46 -9.40
N ALA A 182 0.91 0.95 -8.77
CA ALA A 182 -0.03 1.88 -9.41
C ALA A 182 0.69 3.14 -9.91
N GLY A 183 1.50 3.78 -9.05
CA GLY A 183 2.24 4.99 -9.41
C GLY A 183 3.28 4.77 -10.50
N GLU A 184 4.08 3.70 -10.45
CA GLU A 184 5.11 3.46 -11.47
C GLU A 184 4.51 3.14 -12.84
N ARG A 185 3.48 2.28 -12.88
CA ARG A 185 2.72 2.03 -14.11
C ARG A 185 2.10 3.32 -14.64
N TRP A 186 1.47 4.12 -13.77
CA TRP A 186 0.77 5.32 -14.17
C TRP A 186 1.68 6.36 -14.81
N LYS A 187 2.93 6.52 -14.36
CA LYS A 187 3.90 7.45 -15.00
C LYS A 187 4.00 7.23 -16.51
N SER A 188 4.15 5.98 -16.93
CA SER A 188 4.30 5.63 -18.36
C SER A 188 2.99 5.76 -19.13
N LEU A 189 1.87 5.36 -18.53
CA LEU A 189 0.54 5.48 -19.14
C LEU A 189 0.12 6.95 -19.30
N HIS A 190 0.33 7.76 -18.26
CA HIS A 190 0.03 9.19 -18.25
C HIS A 190 0.84 9.94 -19.29
N ALA A 191 2.14 9.65 -19.42
CA ALA A 191 2.99 10.21 -20.47
C ALA A 191 2.51 9.85 -21.89
N ALA A 192 1.82 8.73 -22.05
CA ALA A 192 1.19 8.32 -23.32
C ALA A 192 -0.21 8.91 -23.57
N GLY A 193 -0.71 9.76 -22.66
CA GLY A 193 -2.01 10.44 -22.77
C GLY A 193 -3.21 9.58 -22.37
N VAL A 194 -3.00 8.50 -21.63
CA VAL A 194 -4.06 7.62 -21.13
C VAL A 194 -4.94 8.35 -20.11
N LEU A 195 -6.26 8.17 -20.20
CA LEU A 195 -7.23 8.78 -19.28
C LEU A 195 -7.48 7.94 -18.02
N GLY A 196 -7.31 6.64 -18.12
CA GLY A 196 -7.50 5.71 -17.01
C GLY A 196 -7.30 4.25 -17.42
N VAL A 197 -7.58 3.34 -16.48
CA VAL A 197 -7.26 1.92 -16.64
C VAL A 197 -8.43 1.01 -16.31
N VAL A 198 -8.51 -0.12 -17.02
CA VAL A 198 -9.30 -1.29 -16.68
C VAL A 198 -8.32 -2.43 -16.41
N THR A 199 -8.32 -2.94 -15.19
CA THR A 199 -7.49 -4.09 -14.78
C THR A 199 -8.33 -5.35 -14.85
N ILE A 200 -7.88 -6.33 -15.64
CA ILE A 200 -8.41 -7.70 -15.58
C ILE A 200 -7.46 -8.50 -14.68
N PHE A 201 -7.97 -9.08 -13.59
CA PHE A 201 -7.17 -9.99 -12.78
C PHE A 201 -6.86 -11.27 -13.56
N ASN A 202 -5.62 -11.74 -13.50
CA ASN A 202 -5.23 -12.98 -14.16
C ASN A 202 -5.76 -14.19 -13.36
N PRO A 203 -6.70 -14.99 -13.90
CA PRO A 203 -7.28 -16.13 -13.18
C PRO A 203 -6.24 -17.14 -12.71
N ALA A 204 -5.13 -17.28 -13.44
CA ALA A 204 -4.06 -18.21 -13.11
C ALA A 204 -3.20 -17.77 -11.92
N SER A 205 -3.34 -16.51 -11.45
CA SER A 205 -2.58 -15.93 -10.34
C SER A 205 -3.49 -15.37 -9.25
N MET A 206 -4.80 -15.67 -9.29
CA MET A 206 -5.75 -15.25 -8.28
C MET A 206 -5.81 -16.25 -7.12
N ASP A 207 -5.27 -15.87 -5.98
CA ASP A 207 -5.45 -16.63 -4.73
C ASP A 207 -6.76 -16.27 -4.01
N ILE A 208 -7.28 -15.07 -4.27
CA ILE A 208 -8.54 -14.57 -3.68
C ILE A 208 -9.64 -14.66 -4.75
N PRO A 209 -10.73 -15.39 -4.49
CA PRO A 209 -11.87 -15.46 -5.40
C PRO A 209 -12.46 -14.07 -5.68
N TRP A 210 -12.97 -13.86 -6.89
CA TRP A 210 -13.59 -12.58 -7.27
C TRP A 210 -14.66 -12.12 -6.30
N SER A 211 -15.53 -13.01 -5.81
CA SER A 211 -16.58 -12.67 -4.84
C SER A 211 -16.06 -12.04 -3.54
N ARG A 212 -14.84 -12.39 -3.13
CA ARG A 212 -14.15 -11.80 -1.96
C ARG A 212 -13.48 -10.47 -2.31
N ILE A 213 -12.99 -10.33 -3.53
CA ILE A 213 -12.43 -9.06 -4.03
C ILE A 213 -13.55 -8.02 -4.18
N SER A 214 -14.65 -8.39 -4.85
CA SER A 214 -15.75 -7.48 -5.14
C SER A 214 -16.53 -7.08 -3.89
N ALA A 215 -16.64 -7.95 -2.88
CA ALA A 215 -17.23 -7.60 -1.58
C ALA A 215 -16.50 -6.44 -0.89
N ASN A 216 -15.19 -6.29 -1.13
CA ASN A 216 -14.39 -5.17 -0.63
C ASN A 216 -14.14 -4.09 -1.71
N GLY A 217 -14.69 -4.25 -2.91
CA GLY A 217 -14.42 -3.39 -4.06
C GLY A 217 -14.91 -1.96 -3.87
N ASN A 218 -15.91 -1.79 -2.99
CA ASN A 218 -16.48 -0.51 -2.61
C ASN A 218 -16.11 -0.10 -1.17
N GLU A 219 -15.09 -0.70 -0.54
CA GLU A 219 -14.57 -0.16 0.72
C GLU A 219 -13.88 1.20 0.46
N PRO A 220 -13.97 2.16 1.39
CA PRO A 220 -13.32 3.45 1.22
C PRO A 220 -11.80 3.28 1.14
N SER A 221 -11.17 4.01 0.22
CA SER A 221 -9.71 4.14 0.21
C SER A 221 -9.29 5.45 0.88
N MET A 222 -8.03 5.53 1.31
CA MET A 222 -7.47 6.73 1.92
C MET A 222 -6.07 7.00 1.38
N ASP A 223 -5.74 8.27 1.25
CA ASP A 223 -4.37 8.73 1.07
C ASP A 223 -4.06 9.85 2.05
N LEU A 224 -2.77 10.09 2.28
CA LEU A 224 -2.32 11.29 2.97
C LEU A 224 -2.85 12.54 2.25
N ALA A 225 -3.29 13.52 3.03
CA ALA A 225 -3.73 14.79 2.48
C ALA A 225 -2.53 15.55 1.90
N GLY A 226 -2.67 16.03 0.66
CA GLY A 226 -1.63 16.74 -0.08
C GLY A 226 -1.45 16.15 -1.48
N SER A 227 -1.27 17.02 -2.48
CA SER A 227 -1.09 16.59 -3.88
C SER A 227 0.21 15.82 -4.11
N GLU A 228 1.22 16.04 -3.26
CA GLU A 228 2.50 15.34 -3.30
C GLU A 228 2.40 13.85 -2.95
N PHE A 229 1.29 13.44 -2.32
CA PHE A 229 1.00 12.05 -1.96
C PHE A 229 0.06 11.36 -2.95
N GLU A 230 -0.34 12.06 -4.02
CA GLU A 230 -1.13 11.46 -5.09
C GLU A 230 -0.23 10.58 -5.98
N GLU A 231 -0.38 9.26 -5.85
CA GLU A 231 0.42 8.30 -6.63
C GLU A 231 0.10 8.31 -8.13
N THR A 232 -1.14 8.66 -8.49
CA THR A 232 -1.65 8.58 -9.87
C THR A 232 -2.25 9.89 -10.36
N PRO A 233 -1.46 10.99 -10.37
CA PRO A 233 -1.98 12.32 -10.67
C PRO A 233 -2.58 12.38 -12.08
N GLY A 234 -3.77 12.95 -12.18
CA GLY A 234 -4.51 13.11 -13.44
C GLY A 234 -5.17 11.83 -13.97
N GLN A 235 -5.11 10.71 -13.24
CA GLN A 235 -5.91 9.54 -13.57
C GLN A 235 -7.40 9.83 -13.33
N GLN A 236 -8.23 9.70 -14.36
CA GLN A 236 -9.66 10.00 -14.25
C GLN A 236 -10.48 8.80 -13.79
N ILE A 237 -10.08 7.59 -14.18
CA ILE A 237 -10.84 6.37 -13.90
C ILE A 237 -9.92 5.17 -13.64
N GLY A 238 -10.31 4.34 -12.68
CA GLY A 238 -9.78 3.00 -12.48
C GLY A 238 -10.91 2.01 -12.32
N VAL A 239 -10.91 0.94 -13.12
CA VAL A 239 -11.91 -0.13 -13.08
C VAL A 239 -11.21 -1.46 -12.84
N ALA A 240 -11.71 -2.24 -11.89
CA ALA A 240 -11.38 -3.64 -11.76
C ALA A 240 -12.46 -4.47 -12.47
N PHE A 241 -12.05 -5.40 -13.32
CA PHE A 241 -12.97 -6.18 -14.16
C PHE A 241 -12.90 -7.66 -13.80
N ASN A 242 -14.06 -8.30 -13.65
CA ASN A 242 -14.17 -9.72 -13.36
C ASN A 242 -13.66 -10.52 -14.57
N PRO A 243 -12.63 -11.36 -14.42
CA PRO A 243 -12.18 -12.20 -15.53
C PRO A 243 -13.29 -13.12 -16.07
N ALA A 244 -14.25 -13.54 -15.26
CA ALA A 244 -15.38 -14.37 -15.72
C ALA A 244 -16.31 -13.61 -16.70
N SER A 245 -16.35 -12.28 -16.61
CA SER A 245 -17.13 -11.42 -17.50
C SER A 245 -16.28 -10.78 -18.61
N ALA A 246 -14.95 -10.99 -18.60
CA ALA A 246 -14.02 -10.23 -19.44
C ALA A 246 -14.23 -10.42 -20.94
N GLU A 247 -14.87 -11.50 -21.40
CA GLU A 247 -15.25 -11.66 -22.81
C GLU A 247 -16.07 -10.49 -23.36
N LYS A 248 -16.86 -9.81 -22.51
CA LYS A 248 -17.61 -8.59 -22.88
C LYS A 248 -16.69 -7.49 -23.42
N LEU A 249 -15.46 -7.37 -22.90
CA LEU A 249 -14.46 -6.39 -23.37
C LEU A 249 -13.91 -6.74 -24.75
N PHE A 250 -13.76 -8.03 -25.06
CA PHE A 250 -13.11 -8.50 -26.29
C PHE A 250 -14.08 -8.74 -27.45
N ALA A 251 -15.39 -8.67 -27.20
CA ALA A 251 -16.42 -8.85 -28.21
C ALA A 251 -16.18 -7.95 -29.45
N GLY A 252 -16.04 -8.57 -30.62
CA GLY A 252 -15.82 -7.87 -31.89
C GLY A 252 -14.40 -7.36 -32.15
N SER A 253 -13.44 -7.63 -31.24
CA SER A 253 -12.03 -7.24 -31.42
C SER A 253 -11.22 -8.18 -32.34
N GLY A 254 -11.75 -9.38 -32.59
CA GLY A 254 -11.00 -10.45 -33.28
C GLY A 254 -10.19 -11.34 -32.33
N HIS A 255 -10.14 -11.00 -31.04
CA HIS A 255 -9.55 -11.80 -29.96
C HIS A 255 -10.61 -12.23 -28.94
N THR A 256 -10.26 -13.18 -28.09
CA THR A 256 -11.10 -13.66 -26.97
C THR A 256 -10.36 -13.51 -25.65
N PHE A 257 -11.08 -13.34 -24.55
CA PHE A 257 -10.43 -13.36 -23.24
C PHE A 257 -9.84 -14.75 -22.94
N ALA A 258 -10.48 -15.83 -23.37
CA ALA A 258 -9.95 -17.19 -23.22
C ALA A 258 -8.54 -17.35 -23.82
N GLU A 259 -8.30 -16.79 -25.01
CA GLU A 259 -6.97 -16.74 -25.65
C GLU A 259 -5.96 -15.97 -24.78
N ILE A 260 -6.34 -14.77 -24.33
CA ILE A 260 -5.48 -13.90 -23.50
C ILE A 260 -5.17 -14.56 -22.15
N ALA A 261 -6.14 -15.18 -21.51
CA ALA A 261 -5.97 -15.91 -20.25
C ALA A 261 -5.07 -17.14 -20.42
N ALA A 262 -5.17 -17.86 -21.55
CA ALA A 262 -4.30 -18.99 -21.84
C ALA A 262 -2.84 -18.56 -22.01
N LEU A 263 -2.57 -17.44 -22.68
CA LEU A 263 -1.23 -16.86 -22.75
C LEU A 263 -0.75 -16.34 -21.38
N GLY A 264 -1.65 -15.67 -20.66
CA GLY A 264 -1.40 -15.09 -19.34
C GLY A 264 -1.08 -16.12 -18.27
N LYS A 265 -1.65 -17.34 -18.36
CA LYS A 265 -1.35 -18.47 -17.48
C LYS A 265 0.14 -18.82 -17.47
N ASP A 266 0.75 -18.83 -18.66
CA ASP A 266 2.18 -19.14 -18.82
C ASP A 266 3.06 -17.88 -18.80
N ARG A 267 2.48 -16.71 -18.49
CA ARG A 267 3.14 -15.40 -18.52
C ARG A 267 3.84 -15.11 -19.87
N LYS A 268 3.22 -15.51 -20.97
CA LYS A 268 3.72 -15.28 -22.33
C LYS A 268 3.48 -13.82 -22.74
N PRO A 269 4.25 -13.27 -23.70
CA PRO A 269 3.94 -11.99 -24.31
C PRO A 269 2.49 -11.94 -24.80
N LEU A 270 1.80 -10.84 -24.53
CA LEU A 270 0.40 -10.64 -24.88
C LEU A 270 0.29 -9.72 -26.12
N PRO A 271 -0.71 -9.94 -26.98
CA PRO A 271 -0.98 -9.04 -28.09
C PRO A 271 -1.49 -7.66 -27.62
N HIS A 272 -1.36 -6.65 -28.48
CA HIS A 272 -1.88 -5.30 -28.26
C HIS A 272 -2.82 -4.91 -29.40
N PHE A 273 -4.03 -4.44 -29.08
CA PHE A 273 -5.02 -4.12 -30.10
C PHE A 273 -6.13 -3.20 -29.58
N PRO A 274 -6.75 -2.40 -30.46
CA PRO A 274 -7.96 -1.66 -30.10
C PRO A 274 -9.12 -2.62 -29.82
N LEU A 275 -9.92 -2.33 -28.79
CA LEU A 275 -11.17 -3.05 -28.55
C LEU A 275 -12.30 -2.43 -29.37
N ALA A 276 -13.30 -3.25 -29.72
CA ALA A 276 -14.47 -2.79 -30.49
C ALA A 276 -15.56 -2.14 -29.60
N VAL A 277 -15.27 -1.99 -28.31
CA VAL A 277 -16.11 -1.34 -27.31
C VAL A 277 -15.40 -0.10 -26.77
N SER A 278 -16.20 0.85 -26.28
CA SER A 278 -15.76 1.98 -25.47
C SER A 278 -16.31 1.85 -24.05
N LEU A 279 -15.62 2.41 -23.08
CA LEU A 279 -16.13 2.55 -21.72
C LEU A 279 -17.00 3.80 -21.65
N SER A 280 -18.19 3.69 -21.09
CA SER A 280 -19.03 4.82 -20.66
C SER A 280 -19.25 4.70 -19.16
N THR A 281 -18.98 5.78 -18.42
CA THR A 281 -19.09 5.78 -16.96
C THR A 281 -19.51 7.14 -16.43
N GLN A 282 -20.33 7.09 -15.39
CA GLN A 282 -20.48 8.17 -14.43
C GLN A 282 -19.96 7.63 -13.09
N ALA A 283 -18.93 8.25 -12.53
CA ALA A 283 -18.45 7.91 -11.20
C ALA A 283 -18.76 9.09 -10.27
N ALA A 284 -19.50 8.83 -9.20
CA ALA A 284 -19.74 9.78 -8.13
C ALA A 284 -18.85 9.40 -6.94
N ILE A 285 -17.96 10.31 -6.54
CA ILE A 285 -17.00 10.07 -5.46
C ILE A 285 -17.32 10.99 -4.29
N GLN A 286 -17.49 10.41 -3.12
CA GLN A 286 -17.57 11.13 -1.85
C GLN A 286 -16.16 11.24 -1.28
N THR A 287 -15.72 12.46 -0.97
CA THR A 287 -14.43 12.72 -0.34
C THR A 287 -14.65 13.24 1.07
N THR A 288 -14.06 12.57 2.06
CA THR A 288 -14.16 12.95 3.47
C THR A 288 -12.76 13.22 4.02
N PRO A 289 -12.46 14.43 4.52
CA PRO A 289 -11.22 14.66 5.24
C PRO A 289 -11.26 13.91 6.56
N ILE A 290 -10.19 13.16 6.85
CA ILE A 290 -10.04 12.37 8.08
C ILE A 290 -8.76 12.79 8.77
N GLU A 291 -8.83 12.96 10.09
CA GLU A 291 -7.66 13.17 10.94
C GLU A 291 -7.43 11.93 11.82
N SER A 292 -6.18 11.51 11.92
CA SER A 292 -5.71 10.52 12.89
C SER A 292 -4.38 11.02 13.48
N ALA A 293 -3.76 10.21 14.32
CA ALA A 293 -2.47 10.54 14.91
C ALA A 293 -1.55 9.32 15.01
N ASN A 294 -0.27 9.54 14.71
CA ASN A 294 0.78 8.66 15.20
C ASN A 294 1.00 8.95 16.69
N ILE A 295 1.36 7.92 17.45
CA ILE A 295 1.77 8.05 18.85
C ILE A 295 3.28 7.89 18.91
N VAL A 296 3.97 8.95 19.34
CA VAL A 296 5.42 9.03 19.35
C VAL A 296 5.89 9.25 20.78
N ALA A 297 6.68 8.30 21.27
CA ALA A 297 7.32 8.35 22.57
C ALA A 297 8.83 8.14 22.41
N LYS A 298 9.62 8.67 23.34
CA LYS A 298 11.07 8.50 23.36
C LYS A 298 11.55 8.07 24.74
N LEU A 299 12.61 7.26 24.75
CA LEU A 299 13.43 7.00 25.92
C LEU A 299 14.78 7.70 25.69
N LEU A 300 15.18 8.58 26.60
CA LEU A 300 16.47 9.26 26.46
C LEU A 300 17.61 8.29 26.73
N GLY A 301 18.56 8.22 25.79
CA GLY A 301 19.80 7.47 25.98
C GLY A 301 20.65 8.08 27.09
N SER A 302 21.28 7.23 27.90
CA SER A 302 22.16 7.65 28.99
C SER A 302 23.58 8.00 28.54
N ASP A 303 23.99 7.58 27.34
CA ASP A 303 25.32 7.88 26.78
C ASP A 303 25.37 9.32 26.27
N PRO A 304 26.24 10.19 26.81
CA PRO A 304 26.29 11.60 26.45
C PRO A 304 26.74 11.86 24.99
N THR A 305 27.41 10.89 24.38
CA THR A 305 27.94 10.94 23.00
C THR A 305 26.88 10.46 22.01
N LEU A 306 26.16 9.38 22.36
CA LEU A 306 25.17 8.74 21.47
C LEU A 306 23.73 9.23 21.68
N LYS A 307 23.47 10.12 22.66
CA LYS A 307 22.11 10.62 22.97
C LYS A 307 21.34 11.28 21.81
N ASN A 308 22.03 11.63 20.73
CA ASN A 308 21.44 12.20 19.50
C ASN A 308 21.25 11.15 18.39
N GLU A 309 21.60 9.90 18.65
CA GLU A 309 21.29 8.76 17.79
C GLU A 309 20.00 8.09 18.27
N TYR A 310 19.16 7.72 17.32
CA TYR A 310 17.83 7.17 17.61
C TYR A 310 17.73 5.76 17.07
N VAL A 311 17.16 4.87 17.88
CA VAL A 311 16.64 3.58 17.42
C VAL A 311 15.12 3.71 17.39
N VAL A 312 14.53 3.52 16.22
CA VAL A 312 13.08 3.64 16.03
C VAL A 312 12.47 2.24 16.05
N LEU A 313 11.49 2.05 16.93
CA LEU A 313 10.64 0.87 16.99
C LEU A 313 9.23 1.31 16.57
N SER A 314 8.63 0.60 15.63
CA SER A 314 7.35 0.99 15.06
C SER A 314 6.34 -0.17 15.03
N ALA A 315 5.07 0.19 15.09
CA ALA A 315 3.94 -0.72 15.03
C ALA A 315 2.72 0.04 14.49
N LEU A 316 1.91 -0.60 13.64
CA LEU A 316 0.66 0.00 13.16
C LEU A 316 -0.45 -0.18 14.20
N PRO A 317 -1.03 0.92 14.73
CA PRO A 317 -2.12 0.86 15.69
C PRO A 317 -3.50 0.76 15.03
N SER A 318 -3.60 0.91 13.71
CA SER A 318 -4.82 0.66 12.93
C SER A 318 -4.88 -0.79 12.45
N THR A 319 -6.07 -1.28 12.13
CA THR A 319 -6.27 -2.65 11.62
C THR A 319 -5.97 -2.83 10.12
N ALA A 320 -5.40 -1.82 9.46
CA ALA A 320 -4.68 -1.99 8.19
C ALA A 320 -3.24 -2.47 8.47
N THR A 321 -2.80 -3.49 7.75
CA THR A 321 -1.81 -4.53 8.12
C THR A 321 -0.32 -4.10 8.29
N ALA A 322 0.40 -4.77 9.23
CA ALA A 322 1.86 -5.06 9.36
C ALA A 322 2.81 -4.20 10.25
N PHE A 323 3.81 -4.87 10.86
CA PHE A 323 4.87 -4.31 11.72
C PHE A 323 6.23 -4.27 10.99
N THR A 324 7.08 -3.26 11.24
CA THR A 324 8.47 -3.20 10.73
C THR A 324 9.46 -2.66 11.77
N THR A 325 10.70 -3.16 11.71
CA THR A 325 11.85 -2.70 12.51
C THR A 325 12.93 -2.19 11.56
N GLU A 326 13.36 -0.94 11.70
CA GLU A 326 14.39 -0.32 10.85
C GLU A 326 15.41 0.47 11.68
N ARG A 327 16.67 0.47 11.23
CA ARG A 327 17.78 1.18 11.89
C ARG A 327 18.13 2.39 11.03
N TRP A 328 17.91 3.59 11.56
CA TRP A 328 18.10 4.86 10.84
C TRP A 328 19.24 5.67 11.45
N THR A 329 20.08 6.31 10.62
CA THR A 329 21.13 7.23 11.09
C THR A 329 20.90 8.63 10.53
N THR A 330 20.96 9.60 11.45
CA THR A 330 21.10 11.07 11.29
C THR A 330 20.47 11.76 10.06
N ALA A 331 19.35 12.44 10.28
CA ALA A 331 18.96 13.65 9.56
C ALA A 331 18.14 14.57 10.49
N PRO A 332 18.17 15.90 10.27
CA PRO A 332 17.54 16.87 11.15
C PRO A 332 16.02 16.68 11.18
N ALA A 333 15.44 16.92 12.36
CA ALA A 333 14.01 16.85 12.62
C ALA A 333 13.19 17.74 11.67
N ALA A 334 12.75 17.19 10.54
CA ALA A 334 11.68 17.74 9.68
C ALA A 334 11.25 16.80 8.53
N ARG A 335 11.93 15.69 8.23
CA ARG A 335 11.52 14.80 7.12
C ARG A 335 11.75 13.34 7.46
N TRP A 336 10.77 12.74 8.14
CA TRP A 336 10.71 11.30 8.33
C TRP A 336 9.27 10.84 8.12
N PHE A 337 9.00 10.23 6.98
CA PHE A 337 7.76 9.54 6.67
C PHE A 337 8.10 8.06 6.50
N SER A 338 7.57 7.20 7.37
CA SER A 338 7.43 5.78 7.07
C SER A 338 6.14 5.61 6.26
N THR A 339 6.25 5.65 4.93
CA THR A 339 5.17 5.21 4.04
C THR A 339 5.21 3.70 3.96
N TRP A 340 4.27 3.00 4.61
CA TRP A 340 3.75 1.71 4.13
C TRP A 340 2.29 1.55 4.60
N LEU A 341 1.39 1.44 3.62
CA LEU A 341 -0.03 1.09 3.69
C LEU A 341 -0.21 -0.43 3.81
#